data_AF-A0A376KPX4-F1
#
_entry.id   AF-A0A376KPX4-F1
#
_cell.length_a   1.000
_cell.length_b   1.000
_cell.length_c   1.000
_cell.angle_alpha   90.00
_cell.angle_beta   90.00
_cell.angle_gamma   90.00
#
_symmetry.space_group_name_H-M   'P 1'
#
loop_
_entity.id
_entity.type
_entity.pdbx_description
1 polymer ?
#
loop_
_entity_poly.entity_id
_entity_poly.type
_entity_poly.pdbx_seq_one_letter_code
_entity_poly.pdbx_strand_id
1 'polypeptide(L)'
;MVAVRSAHINKAGEFDPEKWIASLGITSQKSCECLAETWAYCLQQTQGHPDASLLLWRGVEMVEILSTLSMDIDTLRAALLFPLADANVVSEDVLRESVGKSVVNLIHGVRDMAAIRQLKATHTDSVSSEQVDNVRRMLLAMVDDFRCVVIKLAERIAHLREVKDAPEDERVLAAKECTNIYAPLANRLGIGQLKWELEDYCFRYLHPTEYKRIAKTAA
;
A
#
# COMPACT_ATOMS: atom_id res chain seq x y z
N MET A 1 -9.88 -1.09 -15.95
CA MET A 1 -8.54 -0.87 -16.52
C MET A 1 -7.66 -0.32 -15.41
N VAL A 2 -6.53 -0.97 -15.13
CA VAL A 2 -5.59 -0.53 -14.08
C VAL A 2 -5.05 0.86 -14.40
N ALA A 3 -4.99 1.74 -13.40
CA ALA A 3 -4.37 3.05 -13.56
C ALA A 3 -2.87 2.90 -13.84
N VAL A 4 -2.44 3.42 -14.99
CA VAL A 4 -1.02 3.57 -15.32
C VAL A 4 -0.51 4.80 -14.58
N ARG A 5 0.33 4.60 -13.55
CA ARG A 5 0.91 5.69 -12.75
C ARG A 5 2.36 5.95 -13.15
N SER A 6 2.87 7.15 -12.88
CA SER A 6 4.22 7.59 -13.23
C SER A 6 5.33 6.75 -12.60
N ALA A 7 5.13 6.21 -11.38
CA ALA A 7 6.05 5.27 -10.76
C ALA A 7 6.30 3.99 -11.59
N HIS A 8 5.40 3.66 -12.54
CA HIS A 8 5.56 2.50 -13.44
C HIS A 8 6.56 2.72 -14.57
N ILE A 9 6.97 3.96 -14.82
CA ILE A 9 7.67 4.33 -16.05
C ILE A 9 9.14 4.67 -15.80
N ASN A 10 9.48 5.24 -14.64
CA ASN A 10 10.82 5.78 -14.40
C ASN A 10 11.76 4.79 -13.70
N LYS A 11 12.95 4.56 -14.27
CA LYS A 11 14.06 3.85 -13.60
C LYS A 11 14.69 4.77 -12.54
N ALA A 12 15.24 4.19 -11.47
CA ALA A 12 15.83 4.84 -10.30
C ALA A 12 16.88 5.95 -10.55
N GLY A 13 17.33 6.17 -11.80
CA GLY A 13 18.31 7.21 -12.14
C GLY A 13 17.74 8.60 -12.42
N GLU A 14 16.41 8.75 -12.60
CA GLU A 14 15.76 10.02 -13.02
C GLU A 14 14.57 10.41 -12.14
N PHE A 15 14.50 9.91 -10.90
CA PHE A 15 13.44 10.29 -9.98
C PHE A 15 13.69 11.71 -9.43
N ASP A 16 12.96 12.67 -9.98
CA ASP A 16 12.95 14.06 -9.53
C ASP A 16 11.79 14.27 -8.53
N PRO A 17 12.07 14.34 -7.21
CA PRO A 17 11.03 14.44 -6.20
C PRO A 17 10.24 15.75 -6.31
N GLU A 18 10.84 16.84 -6.79
CA GLU A 18 10.14 18.12 -6.92
C GLU A 18 9.09 18.05 -8.04
N LYS A 19 9.48 17.53 -9.22
CA LYS A 19 8.53 17.30 -10.32
C LYS A 19 7.45 16.29 -9.95
N TRP A 20 7.83 15.24 -9.23
CA TRP A 20 6.89 14.23 -8.76
C TRP A 20 5.85 14.82 -7.81
N ILE A 21 6.28 15.54 -6.76
CA ILE A 21 5.36 16.19 -5.80
C ILE A 21 4.44 17.18 -6.52
N ALA A 22 4.97 17.96 -7.47
CA ALA A 22 4.16 18.88 -8.28
C ALA A 22 3.09 18.15 -9.11
N SER A 23 3.37 16.92 -9.57
CA SER A 23 2.42 16.11 -10.34
C SER A 23 1.27 15.54 -9.51
N LEU A 24 1.42 15.46 -8.18
CA LEU A 24 0.39 14.91 -7.28
C LEU A 24 -0.83 15.84 -7.12
N GLY A 25 -0.78 17.07 -7.66
CA GLY A 25 -1.91 18.01 -7.60
C GLY A 25 -2.21 18.54 -6.20
N ILE A 26 -1.24 18.50 -5.28
CA ILE A 26 -1.38 18.98 -3.91
C ILE A 26 -1.51 20.52 -3.92
N THR A 27 -2.63 21.03 -3.41
CA THR A 27 -2.97 22.46 -3.50
C THR A 27 -2.15 23.36 -2.55
N SER A 28 -1.66 22.79 -1.43
CA SER A 28 -0.98 23.54 -0.37
C SER A 28 0.54 23.40 -0.50
N GLN A 29 1.22 24.55 -0.65
CA GLN A 29 2.68 24.62 -0.67
C GLN A 29 3.32 23.98 0.56
N LYS A 30 2.77 24.25 1.75
CA LYS A 30 3.24 23.65 3.01
C LYS A 30 3.11 22.12 3.00
N SER A 31 2.07 21.57 2.38
CA SER A 31 1.90 20.12 2.28
C SER A 31 2.93 19.51 1.34
N CYS A 32 3.24 20.18 0.21
CA CYS A 32 4.32 19.77 -0.68
C CYS A 32 5.67 19.75 0.03
N GLU A 33 5.97 20.79 0.82
CA GLU A 33 7.21 20.88 1.62
C GLU A 33 7.31 19.76 2.64
N CYS A 34 6.24 19.48 3.40
CA CYS A 34 6.23 18.38 4.37
C CYS A 34 6.42 17.01 3.69
N LEU A 35 5.88 16.81 2.48
CA LEU A 35 6.07 15.58 1.73
C LEU A 35 7.51 15.45 1.21
N ALA A 36 8.10 16.55 0.73
CA ALA A 36 9.49 16.61 0.28
C ALA A 36 10.47 16.32 1.43
N GLU A 37 10.23 16.90 2.61
CA GLU A 37 11.00 16.63 3.83
C GLU A 37 10.93 15.14 4.21
N THR A 38 9.73 14.55 4.11
CA THR A 38 9.52 13.13 4.40
C THR A 38 10.25 12.24 3.39
N TRP A 39 10.23 12.59 2.11
CA TRP A 39 11.02 11.88 1.08
C TRP A 39 12.52 11.95 1.37
N ALA A 40 13.05 13.14 1.67
CA ALA A 40 14.46 13.33 2.01
C ALA A 40 14.86 12.50 3.23
N TYR A 41 14.00 12.45 4.25
CA TYR A 41 14.17 11.59 5.41
C TYR A 41 14.24 10.10 5.02
N CYS A 42 13.30 9.61 4.21
CA CYS A 42 13.31 8.20 3.76
C CYS A 42 14.59 7.86 3.00
N LEU A 43 15.05 8.75 2.12
CA LEU A 43 16.28 8.57 1.34
C LEU A 43 17.52 8.48 2.24
N GLN A 44 17.60 9.34 3.27
CA GLN A 44 18.70 9.32 4.23
C GLN A 44 18.71 8.03 5.05
N GLN A 45 17.56 7.58 5.55
CA GLN A 45 17.48 6.39 6.42
C GLN A 45 17.71 5.08 5.67
N THR A 46 17.44 5.05 4.36
CA THR A 46 17.66 3.85 3.52
C THR A 46 19.06 3.79 2.93
N GLN A 47 19.93 4.77 3.21
CA GLN A 47 21.28 4.81 2.66
C GLN A 47 22.10 3.58 3.09
N GLY A 48 22.53 2.78 2.11
CA GLY A 48 23.30 1.56 2.37
C GLY A 48 22.48 0.32 2.71
N HIS A 49 21.14 0.42 2.73
CA HIS A 49 20.27 -0.75 2.90
C HIS A 49 20.18 -1.55 1.57
N PRO A 50 20.28 -2.90 1.60
CA PRO A 50 20.26 -3.71 0.36
C PRO A 50 18.99 -3.50 -0.47
N ASP A 51 17.84 -3.38 0.20
CA ASP A 51 16.53 -3.21 -0.44
C ASP A 51 16.08 -1.74 -0.55
N ALA A 52 17.00 -0.78 -0.39
CA ALA A 52 16.67 0.65 -0.36
C ALA A 52 15.78 1.10 -1.54
N SER A 53 16.15 0.69 -2.76
CA SER A 53 15.38 1.03 -3.96
C SER A 53 13.95 0.50 -3.89
N LEU A 54 13.76 -0.76 -3.49
CA LEU A 54 12.43 -1.38 -3.39
C LEU A 54 11.58 -0.64 -2.35
N LEU A 55 12.13 -0.37 -1.16
CA LEU A 55 11.41 0.30 -0.07
C LEU A 55 10.97 1.71 -0.45
N LEU A 56 11.86 2.49 -1.09
CA LEU A 56 11.55 3.85 -1.55
C LEU A 56 10.49 3.83 -2.65
N TRP A 57 10.62 2.94 -3.64
CA TRP A 57 9.65 2.83 -4.74
C TRP A 57 8.27 2.41 -4.26
N ARG A 58 8.20 1.46 -3.32
CA ARG A 58 6.94 1.07 -2.68
C ARG A 58 6.25 2.28 -2.05
N GLY A 59 7.00 3.10 -1.31
CA GLY A 59 6.48 4.30 -0.68
C GLY A 59 5.94 5.31 -1.70
N VAL A 60 6.68 5.57 -2.78
CA VAL A 60 6.27 6.46 -3.88
C VAL A 60 4.97 5.97 -4.51
N GLU A 61 4.90 4.69 -4.84
CA GLU A 61 3.70 4.11 -5.44
C GLU A 61 2.49 4.21 -4.50
N MET A 62 2.67 3.94 -3.21
CA MET A 62 1.61 4.11 -2.22
C MET A 62 1.10 5.55 -2.17
N VAL A 63 1.99 6.54 -2.23
CA VAL A 63 1.59 7.96 -2.30
C VAL A 63 0.85 8.27 -3.60
N GLU A 64 1.29 7.79 -4.75
CA GLU A 64 0.59 8.01 -6.02
C GLU A 64 -0.81 7.37 -6.01
N ILE A 65 -1.01 6.25 -5.33
CA ILE A 65 -2.34 5.67 -5.13
C ILE A 65 -3.20 6.60 -4.26
N LEU A 66 -2.66 7.05 -3.12
CA LEU A 66 -3.41 7.83 -2.14
C LEU A 66 -3.68 9.27 -2.59
N SER A 67 -2.80 9.87 -3.41
CA SER A 67 -3.01 11.20 -3.97
C SER A 67 -4.19 11.23 -4.93
N THR A 68 -4.45 10.15 -5.68
CA THR A 68 -5.64 10.05 -6.56
C THR A 68 -6.96 10.04 -5.78
N LEU A 69 -6.90 9.73 -4.48
CA LEU A 69 -8.04 9.76 -3.57
C LEU A 69 -8.13 11.07 -2.78
N SER A 70 -7.26 12.05 -3.06
CA SER A 70 -7.20 13.35 -2.38
C SER A 70 -7.02 13.23 -0.85
N MET A 71 -6.21 12.26 -0.41
CA MET A 71 -5.94 12.05 1.02
C MET A 71 -5.12 13.20 1.63
N ASP A 72 -5.25 13.37 2.93
CA ASP A 72 -4.54 14.40 3.69
C ASP A 72 -3.02 14.14 3.75
N ILE A 73 -2.27 15.20 4.07
CA ILE A 73 -0.80 15.14 4.05
C ILE A 73 -0.23 14.12 5.03
N ASP A 74 -0.83 13.92 6.20
CA ASP A 74 -0.34 12.93 7.18
C ASP A 74 -0.48 11.51 6.61
N THR A 75 -1.55 11.24 5.86
CA THR A 75 -1.75 9.96 5.15
C THR A 75 -0.67 9.73 4.09
N LEU A 76 -0.35 10.74 3.28
CA LEU A 76 0.70 10.63 2.25
C LEU A 76 2.09 10.44 2.88
N ARG A 77 2.38 11.15 3.97
CA ARG A 77 3.64 11.00 4.71
C ARG A 77 3.74 9.61 5.35
N ALA A 78 2.66 9.12 5.97
CA ALA A 78 2.61 7.78 6.53
C ALA A 78 2.87 6.71 5.46
N ALA A 79 2.36 6.91 4.24
CA ALA A 79 2.57 5.98 3.13
C ALA A 79 4.03 5.91 2.64
N LEU A 80 4.74 7.05 2.60
CA LEU A 80 6.19 7.04 2.30
C LEU A 80 7.01 6.32 3.36
N LEU A 81 6.64 6.48 4.62
CA LEU A 81 7.40 5.96 5.77
C LEU A 81 7.08 4.51 6.10
N PHE A 82 5.87 4.05 5.75
CA PHE A 82 5.38 2.72 6.12
C PHE A 82 6.35 1.59 5.69
N PRO A 83 6.86 1.53 4.44
CA PRO A 83 7.79 0.46 4.04
C PRO A 83 9.06 0.41 4.90
N LEU A 84 9.58 1.57 5.32
CA LEU A 84 10.78 1.65 6.16
C LEU A 84 10.49 1.15 7.59
N ALA A 85 9.32 1.49 8.14
CA ALA A 85 8.90 1.01 9.45
C ALA A 85 8.60 -0.49 9.45
N ASP A 86 7.97 -1.00 8.38
CA ASP A 86 7.62 -2.42 8.23
C ASP A 86 8.88 -3.29 8.06
N ALA A 87 9.88 -2.80 7.31
CA ALA A 87 11.19 -3.44 7.17
C ALA A 87 12.12 -3.25 8.38
N ASN A 88 11.66 -2.58 9.45
CA ASN A 88 12.45 -2.23 10.65
C ASN A 88 13.73 -1.44 10.35
N VAL A 89 13.75 -0.66 9.26
CA VAL A 89 14.84 0.29 8.94
C VAL A 89 14.81 1.46 9.92
N VAL A 90 13.62 1.87 10.35
CA VAL A 90 13.40 2.97 11.30
C VAL A 90 12.40 2.51 12.37
N SER A 91 12.66 2.86 13.63
CA SER A 91 11.73 2.57 14.73
C SER A 91 10.66 3.65 14.87
N GLU A 92 9.49 3.27 15.41
CA GLU A 92 8.37 4.19 15.60
C GLU A 92 8.68 5.31 16.61
N ASP A 93 9.58 5.07 17.57
CA ASP A 93 10.01 6.09 18.52
C ASP A 93 10.79 7.21 17.82
N VAL A 94 11.69 6.85 16.89
CA VAL A 94 12.44 7.82 16.08
C VAL A 94 11.48 8.59 15.16
N LEU A 95 10.50 7.90 14.56
CA LEU A 95 9.47 8.56 13.75
C LEU A 95 8.62 9.54 14.56
N ARG A 96 8.36 9.25 15.84
CA ARG A 96 7.52 10.10 16.68
C ARG A 96 8.16 11.47 16.93
N GLU A 97 9.48 11.50 17.04
CA GLU A 97 10.27 12.73 17.20
C GLU A 97 10.37 13.54 15.90
N SER A 98 10.50 12.87 14.74
CA SER A 98 10.74 13.54 13.46
C SER A 98 9.47 13.98 12.72
N VAL A 99 8.43 13.14 12.68
CA VAL A 99 7.23 13.38 11.84
C VAL A 99 5.96 13.64 12.64
N GLY A 100 5.98 13.34 13.94
CA GLY A 100 4.90 13.62 14.88
C GLY A 100 3.96 12.44 15.13
N LYS A 101 3.15 12.57 16.18
CA LYS A 101 2.30 11.49 16.72
C LYS A 101 1.22 11.01 15.76
N SER A 102 0.62 11.90 14.97
CA SER A 102 -0.45 11.56 14.02
C SER A 102 0.02 10.53 13.00
N VAL A 103 1.14 10.81 12.33
CA VAL A 103 1.73 9.93 11.31
C VAL A 103 2.17 8.58 11.91
N VAL A 104 2.78 8.59 13.10
CA VAL A 104 3.19 7.34 13.77
C VAL A 104 2.00 6.48 14.14
N ASN A 105 0.91 7.06 14.65
CA ASN A 105 -0.30 6.31 14.95
C ASN A 105 -0.89 5.65 13.69
N LEU A 106 -0.82 6.32 12.54
CA LEU A 106 -1.23 5.75 11.26
C LEU A 106 -0.36 4.53 10.91
N ILE A 107 0.96 4.68 10.98
CA ILE A 107 1.92 3.60 10.68
C ILE A 107 1.69 2.40 11.61
N HIS A 108 1.59 2.64 12.93
CA HIS A 108 1.31 1.61 13.92
C HIS A 108 0.00 0.88 13.61
N GLY A 109 -1.08 1.63 13.31
CA GLY A 109 -2.36 1.04 12.93
C GLY A 109 -2.29 0.15 11.68
N VAL A 110 -1.49 0.54 10.68
CA VAL A 110 -1.29 -0.27 9.46
C VAL A 110 -0.51 -1.56 9.77
N ARG A 111 0.48 -1.51 10.68
CA ARG A 111 1.26 -2.68 11.14
C ARG A 111 0.41 -3.63 11.98
N ASP A 112 -0.40 -3.12 12.91
CA ASP A 112 -1.29 -3.94 13.73
C ASP A 112 -2.24 -4.76 12.89
N MET A 113 -2.82 -4.16 11.84
CA MET A 113 -3.67 -4.88 10.91
C MET A 113 -2.92 -6.09 10.34
N ALA A 114 -1.62 -5.98 10.06
CA ALA A 114 -0.78 -7.08 9.59
C ALA A 114 -0.55 -8.17 10.64
N ALA A 115 -0.22 -7.79 11.87
CA ALA A 115 -0.01 -8.73 12.97
C ALA A 115 -1.27 -9.56 13.29
N ILE A 116 -2.43 -8.92 13.29
CA ILE A 116 -3.72 -9.58 13.57
C ILE A 116 -4.07 -10.64 12.51
N ARG A 117 -3.65 -10.41 11.26
CA ARG A 117 -3.81 -11.42 10.19
C ARG A 117 -2.89 -12.61 10.42
N GLN A 118 -1.62 -12.38 10.75
CA GLN A 118 -0.65 -13.45 11.01
C GLN A 118 -1.07 -14.35 12.19
N LEU A 119 -1.57 -13.76 13.27
CA LEU A 119 -2.09 -14.50 14.41
C LEU A 119 -3.25 -15.43 14.03
N LYS A 120 -4.20 -14.98 13.19
CA LYS A 120 -5.34 -15.82 12.78
C LYS A 120 -5.01 -16.88 11.72
N ALA A 121 -4.04 -16.59 10.83
CA ALA A 121 -3.56 -17.57 9.86
C ALA A 121 -2.83 -18.75 10.54
N THR A 122 -2.10 -18.49 11.63
CA THR A 122 -1.35 -19.52 12.36
C THR A 122 -2.25 -20.46 13.17
N HIS A 123 -3.47 -20.04 13.50
CA HIS A 123 -4.40 -20.84 14.32
C HIS A 123 -5.39 -21.69 13.53
N THR A 124 -5.41 -21.61 12.19
CA THR A 124 -6.37 -22.37 11.37
C THR A 124 -5.83 -22.61 9.96
N ASP A 125 -5.48 -23.85 9.65
CA ASP A 125 -4.99 -24.30 8.33
C ASP A 125 -6.03 -24.14 7.19
N SER A 126 -7.28 -23.78 7.54
CA SER A 126 -8.31 -23.38 6.58
C SER A 126 -8.98 -22.09 7.03
N VAL A 127 -8.77 -21.00 6.29
CA VAL A 127 -9.48 -19.74 6.52
C VAL A 127 -10.92 -19.93 6.07
N SER A 128 -11.84 -20.21 7.00
CA SER A 128 -13.27 -20.34 6.67
C SER A 128 -13.85 -18.97 6.30
N SER A 129 -14.93 -18.95 5.50
CA SER A 129 -15.63 -17.71 5.13
C SER A 129 -16.05 -16.89 6.36
N GLU A 130 -16.45 -17.56 7.44
CA GLU A 130 -16.79 -16.93 8.72
C GLU A 130 -15.59 -16.24 9.38
N GLN A 131 -14.39 -16.82 9.28
CA GLN A 131 -13.17 -16.21 9.80
C GLN A 131 -12.80 -14.96 9.01
N VAL A 132 -12.97 -14.98 7.68
CA VAL A 132 -12.75 -13.80 6.83
C VAL A 132 -13.71 -12.67 7.21
N ASP A 133 -14.98 -12.98 7.44
CA ASP A 133 -15.98 -11.99 7.85
C ASP A 133 -15.70 -11.42 9.25
N ASN A 134 -15.23 -12.25 10.17
CA ASN A 134 -14.80 -11.82 11.50
C ASN A 134 -13.55 -10.94 11.45
N VAL A 135 -12.58 -11.27 10.60
CA VAL A 135 -11.42 -10.40 10.34
C VAL A 135 -11.87 -9.07 9.75
N ARG A 136 -12.78 -9.08 8.76
CA ARG A 136 -13.31 -7.85 8.15
C ARG A 136 -14.03 -6.97 9.16
N ARG A 137 -14.90 -7.54 10.00
CA ARG A 137 -15.61 -6.82 11.06
C ARG A 137 -14.65 -6.24 12.10
N MET A 138 -13.64 -7.00 12.48
CA MET A 138 -12.64 -6.56 13.45
C MET A 138 -11.73 -5.47 12.89
N LEU A 139 -11.25 -5.58 11.65
CA LEU A 139 -10.45 -4.52 11.02
C LEU A 139 -11.23 -3.20 10.92
N LEU A 140 -12.55 -3.27 10.73
CA LEU A 140 -13.42 -2.09 10.72
C LEU A 140 -13.75 -1.57 12.12
N ALA A 141 -13.66 -2.41 13.16
CA ALA A 141 -13.97 -2.05 14.54
C ALA A 141 -12.74 -1.64 15.35
N MET A 142 -11.54 -2.05 14.95
CA MET A 142 -10.27 -1.82 15.65
C MET A 142 -9.57 -0.54 15.22
N VAL A 143 -9.93 -0.03 14.04
CA VAL A 143 -9.26 1.11 13.45
C VAL A 143 -10.14 2.33 13.70
N ASP A 144 -9.84 3.06 14.78
CA ASP A 144 -10.46 4.36 15.09
C ASP A 144 -10.24 5.40 13.97
N ASP A 145 -9.25 5.16 13.10
CA ASP A 145 -8.86 6.05 12.02
C ASP A 145 -8.86 5.34 10.64
N PHE A 146 -9.94 5.54 9.87
CA PHE A 146 -10.12 4.93 8.55
C PHE A 146 -8.90 5.11 7.61
N ARG A 147 -8.10 6.17 7.80
CA ARG A 147 -6.88 6.44 7.02
C ARG A 147 -5.90 5.28 7.06
N CYS A 148 -5.78 4.58 8.20
CA CYS A 148 -4.94 3.37 8.30
C CYS A 148 -5.39 2.28 7.33
N VAL A 149 -6.71 2.12 7.13
CA VAL A 149 -7.25 1.10 6.22
C VAL A 149 -6.93 1.49 4.77
N VAL A 150 -7.09 2.77 4.42
CA VAL A 150 -6.78 3.26 3.07
C VAL A 150 -5.29 3.11 2.76
N ILE A 151 -4.40 3.44 3.70
CA ILE A 151 -2.96 3.22 3.56
C ILE A 151 -2.66 1.73 3.36
N LYS A 152 -3.32 0.84 4.13
CA LYS A 152 -3.13 -0.60 3.98
C LYS A 152 -3.59 -1.11 2.61
N LEU A 153 -4.69 -0.58 2.08
CA LEU A 153 -5.15 -0.93 0.72
C LEU A 153 -4.16 -0.49 -0.34
N ALA A 154 -3.59 0.72 -0.21
CA ALA A 154 -2.54 1.20 -1.11
C ALA A 154 -1.28 0.34 -1.06
N GLU A 155 -0.85 -0.06 0.15
CA GLU A 155 0.26 -1.00 0.32
C GLU A 155 0.00 -2.34 -0.36
N ARG A 156 -1.21 -2.89 -0.22
CA ARG A 156 -1.57 -4.17 -0.86
C ARG A 156 -1.58 -4.09 -2.37
N ILE A 157 -1.99 -2.96 -2.95
CA ILE A 157 -1.90 -2.74 -4.40
C ILE A 157 -0.44 -2.68 -4.84
N ALA A 158 0.41 -1.92 -4.15
CA ALA A 158 1.85 -1.85 -4.44
C ALA A 158 2.49 -3.25 -4.33
N HIS A 159 2.18 -3.99 -3.27
CA HIS A 159 2.66 -5.35 -3.07
C HIS A 159 2.23 -6.30 -4.20
N LEU A 160 0.96 -6.27 -4.62
CA LEU A 160 0.47 -7.08 -5.75
C LEU A 160 1.21 -6.78 -7.06
N ARG A 161 1.69 -5.55 -7.24
CA ARG A 161 2.48 -5.15 -8.41
C ARG A 161 3.92 -5.67 -8.32
N GLU A 162 4.52 -5.62 -7.14
CA GLU A 162 5.88 -6.11 -6.89
C GLU A 162 6.00 -7.63 -7.03
N VAL A 163 5.02 -8.39 -6.51
CA VAL A 163 5.06 -9.86 -6.57
C VAL A 163 4.88 -10.42 -7.98
N LYS A 164 4.68 -9.59 -9.01
CA LYS A 164 4.48 -10.01 -10.40
C LYS A 164 5.53 -11.02 -10.89
N ASP A 165 6.79 -10.82 -10.51
CA ASP A 165 7.93 -11.64 -10.91
C ASP A 165 8.33 -12.69 -9.85
N ALA A 166 7.58 -12.77 -8.74
CA ALA A 166 7.76 -13.77 -7.68
C ALA A 166 7.21 -15.15 -8.12
N PRO A 167 7.54 -16.22 -7.36
CA PRO A 167 6.97 -17.56 -7.57
C PRO A 167 5.44 -17.57 -7.65
N GLU A 168 4.88 -18.57 -8.34
CA GLU A 168 3.41 -18.66 -8.55
C GLU A 168 2.63 -18.82 -7.25
N ASP A 169 3.15 -19.62 -6.31
CA ASP A 169 2.58 -19.83 -4.99
C ASP A 169 2.48 -18.53 -4.18
N GLU A 170 3.53 -17.70 -4.18
CA GLU A 170 3.51 -16.40 -3.51
C GLU A 170 2.49 -15.44 -4.14
N ARG A 171 2.44 -15.37 -5.48
CA ARG A 171 1.47 -14.54 -6.21
C ARG A 171 0.03 -14.95 -5.93
N VAL A 172 -0.24 -16.25 -5.97
CA VAL A 172 -1.56 -16.81 -5.71
C VAL A 172 -1.97 -16.56 -4.26
N LEU A 173 -1.04 -16.69 -3.30
CA LEU A 173 -1.32 -16.41 -1.89
C LEU A 173 -1.70 -14.93 -1.67
N ALA A 174 -0.90 -14.00 -2.20
CA ALA A 174 -1.17 -12.56 -2.12
C ALA A 174 -2.52 -12.20 -2.79
N ALA A 175 -2.82 -12.79 -3.95
CA ALA A 175 -4.07 -12.58 -4.66
C ALA A 175 -5.30 -13.12 -3.90
N LYS A 176 -5.19 -14.30 -3.29
CA LYS A 176 -6.26 -14.86 -2.45
C LYS A 176 -6.55 -13.98 -1.24
N GLU A 177 -5.51 -13.49 -0.58
CA GLU A 177 -5.66 -12.56 0.56
C GLU A 177 -6.39 -11.29 0.12
N CYS A 178 -5.95 -10.68 -0.98
CA CYS A 178 -6.54 -9.46 -1.51
C CYS A 178 -7.99 -9.63 -1.96
N THR A 179 -8.32 -10.76 -2.59
CA THR A 179 -9.69 -11.08 -3.01
C THR A 179 -10.63 -11.26 -1.81
N ASN A 180 -10.18 -11.96 -0.77
CA ASN A 180 -11.05 -12.35 0.34
C ASN A 180 -11.22 -11.22 1.37
N ILE A 181 -10.18 -10.43 1.60
CA ILE A 181 -10.13 -9.45 2.68
C ILE A 181 -10.21 -8.03 2.12
N TYR A 182 -9.25 -7.65 1.26
CA TYR A 182 -9.01 -6.24 0.93
C TYR A 182 -9.94 -5.66 -0.12
N ALA A 183 -10.25 -6.38 -1.19
CA ALA A 183 -11.21 -5.93 -2.19
C ALA A 183 -12.62 -5.73 -1.59
N PRO A 184 -13.16 -6.66 -0.76
CA PRO A 184 -14.41 -6.43 -0.04
C PRO A 184 -14.33 -5.28 0.97
N LEU A 185 -13.18 -5.05 1.59
CA LEU A 185 -12.97 -3.94 2.51
C LEU A 185 -13.02 -2.59 1.79
N ALA A 186 -12.33 -2.48 0.64
CA ALA A 186 -12.41 -1.32 -0.24
C ALA A 186 -13.86 -1.04 -0.70
N ASN A 187 -14.60 -2.11 -1.05
CA ASN A 187 -16.02 -2.01 -1.41
C ASN A 187 -16.87 -1.45 -0.27
N ARG A 188 -16.63 -1.87 0.98
CA ARG A 188 -17.38 -1.41 2.15
C ARG A 188 -17.08 0.03 2.53
N LEU A 189 -15.89 0.52 2.22
CA LEU A 189 -15.52 1.93 2.35
C LEU A 189 -16.04 2.80 1.18
N GLY A 190 -16.67 2.18 0.17
CA GLY A 190 -17.16 2.89 -1.02
C GLY A 190 -16.04 3.30 -2.00
N ILE A 191 -14.83 2.78 -1.85
CA ILE A 191 -13.67 3.14 -2.68
C ILE A 191 -13.57 2.17 -3.88
N GLY A 192 -14.48 2.35 -4.84
CA GLY A 192 -14.59 1.47 -6.02
C GLY A 192 -13.33 1.39 -6.86
N GLN A 193 -12.57 2.48 -6.97
CA GLN A 193 -11.32 2.51 -7.73
C GLN A 193 -10.29 1.51 -7.18
N LEU A 194 -10.03 1.51 -5.87
CA LEU A 194 -9.07 0.58 -5.27
C LEU A 194 -9.57 -0.87 -5.32
N LYS A 195 -10.89 -1.07 -5.15
CA LYS A 195 -11.50 -2.40 -5.30
C LYS A 195 -11.22 -2.98 -6.69
N TRP A 196 -11.55 -2.26 -7.76
CA TRP A 196 -11.35 -2.75 -9.12
C TRP A 196 -9.89 -3.00 -9.44
N GLU A 197 -9.01 -2.16 -8.92
CA GLU A 197 -7.58 -2.34 -9.10
C GLU A 197 -7.06 -3.61 -8.40
N LEU A 198 -7.47 -3.84 -7.14
CA LEU A 198 -7.18 -5.08 -6.42
C LEU A 198 -7.75 -6.30 -7.16
N GLU A 199 -9.01 -6.25 -7.58
CA GLU A 199 -9.68 -7.35 -8.28
C GLU A 199 -9.00 -7.69 -9.61
N ASP A 200 -8.53 -6.69 -10.38
CA ASP A 200 -7.82 -6.95 -11.65
C ASP A 200 -6.49 -7.67 -11.42
N TYR A 201 -5.70 -7.22 -10.44
CA TYR A 201 -4.45 -7.89 -10.06
C TYR A 201 -4.70 -9.31 -9.55
N CYS A 202 -5.69 -9.47 -8.68
CA CYS A 202 -6.04 -10.78 -8.15
C CYS A 202 -6.49 -11.72 -9.26
N PHE A 203 -7.36 -11.25 -10.16
CA PHE A 203 -7.88 -12.05 -11.26
C PHE A 203 -6.76 -12.49 -12.21
N ARG A 204 -5.79 -11.60 -12.48
CA ARG A 204 -4.59 -11.93 -13.28
C ARG A 204 -3.77 -13.07 -12.70
N TYR A 205 -3.63 -13.15 -11.37
CA TYR A 205 -2.84 -14.19 -10.71
C TYR A 205 -3.62 -15.47 -10.42
N LEU A 206 -4.92 -15.38 -10.12
CA LEU A 206 -5.76 -16.54 -9.83
C LEU A 206 -6.26 -17.25 -11.10
N HIS A 207 -6.46 -16.50 -12.18
CA HIS A 207 -7.03 -17.01 -13.43
C HIS A 207 -6.25 -16.51 -14.66
N PRO A 208 -4.95 -16.84 -14.79
CA PRO A 208 -4.08 -16.28 -15.83
C PRO A 208 -4.55 -16.59 -17.26
N THR A 209 -5.13 -17.77 -17.49
CA THR A 209 -5.67 -18.18 -18.80
C THR A 209 -6.89 -17.34 -19.19
N GLU A 210 -7.84 -17.18 -18.28
CA GLU A 210 -9.04 -16.38 -18.51
C GLU A 210 -8.72 -14.89 -18.65
N TYR A 211 -7.79 -14.38 -17.84
CA TYR A 211 -7.30 -13.00 -17.95
C TYR A 211 -6.75 -12.72 -19.35
N LYS A 212 -5.87 -13.59 -19.87
CA LYS A 212 -5.32 -13.46 -21.23
C LYS A 212 -6.39 -13.54 -22.31
N ARG A 213 -7.40 -14.40 -22.13
CA ARG A 213 -8.52 -14.55 -23.06
C ARG A 213 -9.36 -13.26 -23.13
N ILE A 214 -9.71 -12.69 -21.97
CA ILE A 214 -10.49 -11.46 -21.87
C ILE A 214 -9.69 -10.28 -22.43
N ALA A 215 -8.42 -10.13 -22.04
CA ALA A 215 -7.56 -9.06 -22.52
C ALA A 215 -7.40 -9.05 -24.05
N LYS A 216 -7.31 -10.24 -24.68
CA LYS A 216 -7.25 -10.37 -26.14
C LYS A 216 -8.55 -10.00 -26.84
N THR A 217 -9.70 -10.18 -26.18
CA THR A 217 -11.01 -9.84 -26.73
C THR A 217 -11.37 -8.36 -26.55
N ALA A 218 -10.76 -7.72 -25.54
CA ALA A 218 -10.98 -6.31 -25.22
C ALA A 218 -9.99 -5.35 -25.93
N ALA A 219 -9.06 -5.89 -26.72
CA ALA A 219 -8.12 -5.14 -27.57
C ALA A 219 -8.62 -5.12 -29.02
#